data_AF-A0A925CSL5-F1
#
_entry.id   AF-A0A925CSL5-F1
#
_cell.length_a   1.000
_cell.length_b   1.000
_cell.length_c   1.000
_cell.angle_alpha   90.00
_cell.angle_beta   90.00
_cell.angle_gamma   90.00
#
_symmetry.space_group_name_H-M   'P 1'
#
loop_
_entity.id
_entity.type
_entity.pdbx_description
1 polymer ?
#
loop_
_entity_poly.entity_id
_entity_poly.type
_entity_poly.pdbx_seq_one_letter_code
_entity_poly.pdbx_strand_id
1 'polypeptide(L)'
;MSRLALPDVTLACVDTRAPRVALAALEHCVAQVAFARVMLFTDATSLRTLPTPIEGVPVSIRSVDEYSAFMLRGLATYITTPFVMVVQWDGYVLDADAWDPAFLEYDYIGAPFVSDPKGRLVGNGGFSLRSARLLSAMQDASIIISNPEDACICHENRETLEQQFGIRFATPELASRFSYERVDPTGPTFGFHGLFNFHRVMTSEQLREFLRTVPDELVCGVDGRDLCRILIADAELDLAAMIVAKRQRVLGAFDNRTVRLRAALHTAQLRRRFNQLP
;
A
#
# COMPACT_ATOMS: atom_id res chain seq x y z
N MET A 1 -7.86 -17.56 17.36
CA MET A 1 -9.11 -17.13 16.70
C MET A 1 -9.14 -17.71 15.30
N SER A 2 -10.32 -18.02 14.76
CA SER A 2 -10.47 -18.46 13.37
C SER A 2 -10.21 -17.30 12.42
N ARG A 3 -9.46 -17.53 11.34
CA ARG A 3 -9.25 -16.53 10.28
C ARG A 3 -10.57 -16.16 9.61
N LEU A 4 -10.73 -14.91 9.19
CA LEU A 4 -11.83 -14.46 8.33
C LEU A 4 -11.78 -15.24 7.01
N ALA A 5 -12.88 -15.85 6.58
CA ALA A 5 -12.93 -16.60 5.33
C ALA A 5 -13.43 -15.72 4.18
N LEU A 6 -12.60 -15.54 3.14
CA LEU A 6 -12.94 -14.81 1.92
C LEU A 6 -12.75 -15.72 0.68
N PRO A 7 -13.65 -16.69 0.46
CA PRO A 7 -13.51 -17.69 -0.61
C PRO A 7 -13.71 -17.12 -2.02
N ASP A 8 -14.21 -15.89 -2.13
CA ASP A 8 -14.46 -15.19 -3.41
C ASP A 8 -13.40 -14.12 -3.72
N VAL A 9 -12.35 -14.02 -2.91
CA VAL A 9 -11.32 -12.98 -3.02
C VAL A 9 -9.95 -13.62 -3.23
N THR A 10 -9.28 -13.25 -4.32
CA THR A 10 -7.84 -13.48 -4.51
C THR A 10 -7.06 -12.33 -3.88
N LEU A 11 -6.05 -12.63 -3.06
CA LEU A 11 -5.07 -11.62 -2.62
C LEU A 11 -3.94 -11.55 -3.63
N ALA A 12 -3.58 -10.36 -4.11
CA ALA A 12 -2.54 -10.14 -5.09
C ALA A 12 -1.56 -9.05 -4.65
N CYS A 13 -0.26 -9.35 -4.71
CA CYS A 13 0.81 -8.36 -4.55
C CYS A 13 1.76 -8.42 -5.73
N VAL A 14 2.09 -7.27 -6.30
CA VAL A 14 2.98 -7.15 -7.45
C VAL A 14 4.21 -6.34 -7.02
N ASP A 15 5.37 -6.99 -6.94
CA ASP A 15 6.61 -6.33 -6.54
C ASP A 15 7.85 -7.06 -7.10
N THR A 16 8.60 -6.37 -7.94
CA THR A 16 9.89 -6.81 -8.53
C THR A 16 11.09 -6.09 -7.93
N ARG A 17 10.87 -5.13 -7.02
CA ARG A 17 11.93 -4.28 -6.44
C ARG A 17 12.42 -4.79 -5.10
N ALA A 18 11.51 -5.22 -4.24
CA ALA A 18 11.77 -5.75 -2.92
C ALA A 18 10.80 -6.91 -2.58
N PRO A 19 10.89 -8.06 -3.28
CA PRO A 19 9.89 -9.13 -3.17
C PRO A 19 9.77 -9.71 -1.76
N ARG A 20 10.84 -9.66 -0.95
CA ARG A 20 10.83 -10.10 0.44
C ARG A 20 9.90 -9.24 1.33
N VAL A 21 9.82 -7.95 1.08
CA VAL A 21 8.97 -7.05 1.88
C VAL A 21 7.51 -7.20 1.44
N ALA A 22 7.27 -7.36 0.15
CA ALA A 22 5.96 -7.74 -0.39
C ALA A 22 5.47 -9.09 0.16
N LEU A 23 6.36 -10.07 0.27
CA LEU A 23 6.04 -11.36 0.90
C LEU A 23 5.60 -11.19 2.36
N ALA A 24 6.29 -10.37 3.14
CA ALA A 24 5.90 -10.08 4.52
C ALA A 24 4.50 -9.43 4.61
N ALA A 25 4.16 -8.51 3.70
CA ALA A 25 2.82 -7.92 3.63
C ALA A 25 1.74 -8.98 3.35
N LEU A 26 2.00 -9.92 2.42
CA LEU A 26 1.11 -11.05 2.17
C LEU A 26 0.98 -11.95 3.41
N GLU A 27 2.08 -12.24 4.11
CA GLU A 27 2.09 -13.02 5.35
C GLU A 27 1.21 -12.38 6.44
N HIS A 28 1.27 -11.05 6.59
CA HIS A 28 0.38 -10.30 7.49
C HIS A 28 -1.10 -10.48 7.13
N CYS A 29 -1.44 -10.42 5.85
CA CYS A 29 -2.82 -10.64 5.39
C CYS A 29 -3.30 -12.08 5.67
N VAL A 30 -2.51 -13.09 5.31
CA VAL A 30 -2.93 -14.51 5.45
C VAL A 30 -2.93 -15.02 6.89
N ALA A 31 -2.25 -14.32 7.80
CA ALA A 31 -2.31 -14.59 9.24
C ALA A 31 -3.72 -14.33 9.79
N GLN A 32 -4.46 -13.36 9.24
CA GLN A 32 -5.78 -12.96 9.70
C GLN A 32 -6.91 -13.47 8.79
N VAL A 33 -6.62 -13.67 7.50
CA VAL A 33 -7.64 -13.95 6.47
C VAL A 33 -7.29 -15.21 5.67
N ALA A 34 -8.27 -16.07 5.43
CA ALA A 34 -8.21 -17.21 4.53
C ALA A 34 -8.82 -16.82 3.17
N PHE A 35 -7.97 -16.38 2.25
CA PHE A 35 -8.34 -16.05 0.86
C PHE A 35 -8.50 -17.30 0.00
N ALA A 36 -9.23 -17.15 -1.11
CA ALA A 36 -9.38 -18.18 -2.13
C ALA A 36 -8.02 -18.58 -2.74
N ARG A 37 -7.21 -17.57 -3.06
CA ARG A 37 -5.85 -17.67 -3.62
C ARG A 37 -5.01 -16.50 -3.13
N VAL A 38 -3.70 -16.70 -3.04
CA VAL A 38 -2.75 -15.66 -2.63
C VAL A 38 -1.60 -15.65 -3.62
N MET A 39 -1.38 -14.53 -4.31
CA MET A 39 -0.48 -14.44 -5.45
C MET A 39 0.57 -13.35 -5.23
N LEU A 40 1.84 -13.73 -5.36
CA LEU A 40 2.98 -12.82 -5.44
C LEU A 40 3.49 -12.79 -6.89
N PHE A 41 3.28 -11.66 -7.57
CA PHE A 41 3.84 -11.39 -8.89
C PHE A 41 5.21 -10.74 -8.72
N THR A 42 6.27 -11.45 -9.11
CA THR A 42 7.65 -10.97 -8.94
C THR A 42 8.59 -11.61 -9.95
N ASP A 43 9.87 -11.22 -9.96
CA ASP A 43 10.88 -11.85 -10.82
C ASP A 43 11.06 -13.33 -10.49
N ALA A 44 11.25 -14.16 -11.52
CA ALA A 44 11.39 -15.61 -11.36
C ALA A 44 12.53 -16.02 -10.41
N THR A 45 13.58 -15.21 -10.30
CA THR A 45 14.72 -15.42 -9.39
C THR A 45 14.34 -15.30 -7.92
N SER A 46 13.30 -14.52 -7.61
CA SER A 46 12.81 -14.22 -6.27
C SER A 46 11.80 -15.25 -5.76
N LEU A 47 11.39 -16.22 -6.59
CA LEU A 47 10.38 -17.23 -6.29
C LEU A 47 10.93 -18.49 -5.60
N ARG A 48 12.18 -18.47 -5.12
CA ARG A 48 12.77 -19.63 -4.45
C ARG A 48 12.13 -19.79 -3.08
N THR A 49 11.35 -20.87 -2.92
CA THR A 49 10.63 -21.28 -1.70
C THR A 49 9.69 -20.21 -1.13
N LEU A 50 8.43 -20.25 -1.56
CA LEU A 50 7.35 -19.45 -0.96
C LEU A 50 6.59 -20.27 0.09
N PRO A 51 6.19 -19.67 1.22
CA PRO A 51 5.36 -20.34 2.21
C PRO A 51 3.94 -20.55 1.67
N THR A 52 3.34 -21.71 1.97
CA THR A 52 1.91 -21.93 1.71
C THR A 52 1.07 -20.95 2.53
N PRO A 53 0.01 -20.33 1.97
CA PRO A 53 -0.65 -20.61 0.68
C PRO A 53 -0.21 -19.69 -0.47
N ILE A 54 0.97 -19.07 -0.42
CA ILE A 54 1.39 -18.04 -1.38
C ILE A 54 1.93 -18.68 -2.67
N GLU A 55 1.26 -18.36 -3.78
CA GLU A 55 1.62 -18.76 -5.14
C GLU A 55 2.51 -17.69 -5.80
N GLY A 56 3.61 -18.12 -6.40
CA GLY A 56 4.51 -17.23 -7.12
C GLY A 56 4.18 -17.16 -8.61
N VAL A 57 4.07 -15.96 -9.16
CA VAL A 57 3.88 -15.74 -10.61
C VAL A 57 5.04 -14.91 -11.16
N PRO A 58 5.81 -15.43 -12.12
CA PRO A 58 6.92 -14.69 -12.70
C PRO A 58 6.41 -13.55 -13.59
N VAL A 59 6.82 -12.32 -13.29
CA VAL A 59 6.60 -11.14 -14.13
C VAL A 59 7.90 -10.34 -14.25
N SER A 60 7.98 -9.47 -15.26
CA SER A 60 9.12 -8.55 -15.44
C SER A 60 8.57 -7.14 -15.52
N ILE A 61 8.59 -6.42 -14.40
CA ILE A 61 8.15 -5.03 -14.27
C ILE A 61 9.35 -4.19 -13.84
N ARG A 62 9.75 -3.22 -14.66
CA ARG A 62 10.97 -2.43 -14.45
C ARG A 62 10.70 -0.94 -14.19
N SER A 63 9.46 -0.50 -14.31
CA SER A 63 9.06 0.88 -14.12
C SER A 63 7.66 0.99 -13.52
N VAL A 64 7.33 2.17 -13.03
CA VAL A 64 5.98 2.47 -12.52
C VAL A 64 4.95 2.43 -13.65
N ASP A 65 5.32 2.83 -14.87
CA ASP A 65 4.42 2.74 -16.03
C ASP A 65 4.15 1.28 -16.42
N GLU A 66 5.17 0.41 -16.37
CA GLU A 66 4.99 -1.04 -16.57
C GLU A 66 4.13 -1.67 -15.47
N TYR A 67 4.28 -1.20 -14.22
CA TYR A 67 3.41 -1.61 -13.11
C TYR A 67 1.96 -1.25 -13.42
N SER A 68 1.69 0.01 -13.77
CA SER A 68 0.35 0.47 -14.10
C SER A 68 -0.24 -0.28 -15.29
N ALA A 69 0.53 -0.49 -16.36
CA ALA A 69 0.09 -1.28 -17.50
C ALA A 69 -0.26 -2.73 -17.10
N PHE A 70 0.55 -3.36 -16.25
CA PHE A 70 0.25 -4.70 -15.73
C PHE A 70 -1.04 -4.70 -14.90
N MET A 71 -1.22 -3.73 -13.99
CA MET A 71 -2.40 -3.66 -13.14
C MET A 71 -3.69 -3.40 -13.95
N LEU A 72 -3.63 -2.60 -15.01
CA LEU A 72 -4.78 -2.21 -15.83
C LEU A 72 -5.16 -3.28 -16.87
N ARG A 73 -4.18 -3.96 -17.48
CA ARG A 73 -4.40 -4.89 -18.61
C ARG A 73 -3.91 -6.32 -18.33
N GLY A 74 -2.81 -6.49 -17.59
CA GLY A 74 -2.20 -7.80 -17.35
C GLY A 74 -2.89 -8.62 -16.27
N LEU A 75 -3.23 -8.01 -15.14
CA LEU A 75 -3.71 -8.67 -13.92
C LEU A 75 -4.94 -9.54 -14.17
N ALA A 76 -5.87 -9.08 -15.02
CA ALA A 76 -7.12 -9.77 -15.35
C ALA A 76 -6.91 -11.22 -15.81
N THR A 77 -5.79 -11.52 -16.46
CA THR A 77 -5.44 -12.87 -16.96
C THR A 77 -5.29 -13.90 -15.85
N TYR A 78 -4.98 -13.46 -14.63
CA TYR A 78 -4.63 -14.32 -13.51
C TYR A 78 -5.74 -14.47 -12.47
N ILE A 79 -6.72 -13.56 -12.49
CA ILE A 79 -7.80 -13.50 -11.50
C ILE A 79 -9.00 -14.30 -11.99
N THR A 80 -9.30 -15.37 -11.29
CA THR A 80 -10.45 -16.26 -11.57
C THR A 80 -11.57 -16.16 -10.54
N THR A 81 -11.36 -15.36 -9.49
CA THR A 81 -12.33 -15.13 -8.41
C THR A 81 -13.19 -13.90 -8.70
N PRO A 82 -14.38 -13.78 -8.09
CA PRO A 82 -15.24 -12.60 -8.25
C PRO A 82 -14.55 -11.28 -7.89
N PHE A 83 -13.62 -11.29 -6.91
CA PHE A 83 -12.85 -10.13 -6.51
C PHE A 83 -11.36 -10.42 -6.39
N VAL A 84 -10.55 -9.37 -6.54
CA VAL A 84 -9.14 -9.34 -6.15
C VAL A 84 -8.92 -8.22 -5.14
N MET A 85 -8.20 -8.55 -4.08
CA MET A 85 -7.63 -7.59 -3.15
C MET A 85 -6.18 -7.36 -3.53
N VAL A 86 -5.86 -6.15 -3.97
CA VAL A 86 -4.51 -5.71 -4.30
C VAL A 86 -3.88 -5.12 -3.06
N VAL A 87 -2.67 -5.57 -2.74
CA VAL A 87 -1.82 -5.02 -1.70
C VAL A 87 -0.43 -4.70 -2.25
N GLN A 88 0.20 -3.64 -1.77
CA GLN A 88 1.61 -3.33 -1.99
C GLN A 88 2.42 -3.67 -0.73
N TRP A 89 3.75 -3.63 -0.82
CA TRP A 89 4.64 -4.03 0.28
C TRP A 89 4.44 -3.18 1.55
N ASP A 90 3.87 -1.98 1.43
CA ASP A 90 3.55 -1.04 2.52
C ASP A 90 2.06 -0.82 2.75
N GLY A 91 1.20 -1.73 2.29
CA GLY A 91 -0.21 -1.78 2.67
C GLY A 91 -0.68 -3.21 2.87
N TYR A 92 -1.32 -3.51 3.99
CA TYR A 92 -1.80 -4.85 4.30
C TYR A 92 -2.99 -4.80 5.27
N VAL A 93 -3.63 -5.95 5.49
CA VAL A 93 -4.75 -6.10 6.43
C VAL A 93 -4.27 -5.72 7.83
N LEU A 94 -4.94 -4.74 8.41
CA LEU A 94 -4.68 -4.24 9.76
C LEU A 94 -5.51 -5.05 10.77
N ASP A 95 -6.81 -5.14 10.53
CA ASP A 95 -7.77 -5.77 11.43
C ASP A 95 -8.84 -6.52 10.62
N ALA A 96 -8.80 -7.86 10.64
CA ALA A 96 -9.77 -8.67 9.92
C ALA A 96 -11.20 -8.59 10.50
N ASP A 97 -11.37 -8.20 11.76
CA ASP A 97 -12.70 -8.04 12.36
C ASP A 97 -13.41 -6.78 11.82
N ALA A 98 -12.67 -5.85 11.22
CA ALA A 98 -13.22 -4.67 10.54
C ALA A 98 -13.72 -4.97 9.11
N TRP A 99 -13.73 -6.24 8.67
CA TRP A 99 -14.31 -6.62 7.39
C TRP A 99 -15.83 -6.38 7.37
N ASP A 100 -16.29 -5.61 6.40
CA ASP A 100 -17.69 -5.33 6.13
C ASP A 100 -18.12 -6.06 4.84
N PRO A 101 -19.08 -7.00 4.89
CA PRO A 101 -19.58 -7.67 3.68
C PRO A 101 -20.07 -6.71 2.60
N ALA A 102 -20.50 -5.49 2.95
CA ALA A 102 -20.89 -4.46 2.00
C ALA A 102 -19.74 -4.03 1.06
N PHE A 103 -18.48 -4.33 1.38
CA PHE A 103 -17.36 -4.11 0.48
C PHE A 103 -17.52 -4.86 -0.86
N LEU A 104 -18.20 -6.00 -0.87
CA LEU A 104 -18.43 -6.80 -2.07
C LEU A 104 -19.58 -6.29 -2.94
N GLU A 105 -20.28 -5.21 -2.54
CA GLU A 105 -21.32 -4.57 -3.35
C GLU A 105 -20.76 -3.57 -4.38
N TYR A 106 -19.44 -3.34 -4.36
CA TYR A 106 -18.74 -2.36 -5.18
C TYR A 106 -17.61 -3.00 -5.97
N ASP A 107 -17.33 -2.44 -7.14
CA ASP A 107 -16.31 -2.92 -8.06
C ASP A 107 -14.93 -2.33 -7.81
N TYR A 108 -14.86 -1.20 -7.10
CA TYR A 108 -13.61 -0.61 -6.65
C TYR A 108 -13.76 0.03 -5.28
N ILE A 109 -12.87 -0.33 -4.36
CA ILE A 109 -12.70 0.30 -3.05
C ILE A 109 -11.21 0.46 -2.77
N GLY A 110 -10.80 1.65 -2.35
CA GLY A 110 -9.51 1.91 -1.72
C GLY A 110 -9.64 3.12 -0.80
N ALA A 111 -8.54 3.58 -0.21
CA ALA A 111 -8.57 4.68 0.75
C ALA A 111 -9.12 5.99 0.14
N PRO A 112 -9.83 6.81 0.94
CA PRO A 112 -10.36 8.07 0.46
C PRO A 112 -9.29 9.17 0.34
N PHE A 113 -9.37 9.96 -0.74
CA PHE A 113 -8.54 11.14 -0.99
C PHE A 113 -9.33 12.44 -0.81
N VAL A 114 -9.24 13.01 0.40
CA VAL A 114 -9.98 14.22 0.78
C VAL A 114 -9.57 15.48 0.01
N SER A 115 -8.42 15.48 -0.66
CA SER A 115 -7.97 16.58 -1.51
C SER A 115 -8.61 16.57 -2.90
N ASP A 116 -9.28 15.48 -3.28
CA ASP A 116 -9.75 15.30 -4.63
C ASP A 116 -11.12 15.94 -4.86
N PRO A 117 -11.49 16.25 -6.12
CA PRO A 117 -12.80 16.80 -6.41
C PRO A 117 -13.93 15.92 -5.88
N LYS A 118 -15.03 16.55 -5.44
CA LYS A 118 -16.25 15.82 -5.02
C LYS A 118 -16.67 14.83 -6.11
N GLY A 119 -16.92 13.58 -5.70
CA GLY A 119 -17.22 12.47 -6.61
C GLY A 119 -16.02 11.65 -7.08
N ARG A 120 -14.78 12.05 -6.75
CA ARG A 120 -13.54 11.31 -7.03
C ARG A 120 -12.70 11.08 -5.77
N LEU A 121 -13.39 10.96 -4.64
CA LEU A 121 -12.78 10.90 -3.32
C LEU A 121 -12.30 9.51 -2.92
N VAL A 122 -12.38 8.52 -3.81
CA VAL A 122 -11.97 7.13 -3.56
C VAL A 122 -10.99 6.74 -4.65
N GLY A 123 -9.80 6.31 -4.23
CA GLY A 123 -8.69 5.87 -5.07
C GLY A 123 -7.83 4.92 -4.25
N ASN A 124 -6.50 5.04 -4.37
CA ASN A 124 -5.50 4.21 -3.71
C ASN A 124 -5.35 2.82 -4.32
N GLY A 125 -4.37 2.70 -5.22
CA GLY A 125 -4.02 1.44 -5.85
C GLY A 125 -3.41 0.41 -4.90
N GLY A 126 -2.66 0.88 -3.90
CA GLY A 126 -1.78 0.06 -3.08
C GLY A 126 -2.42 -0.74 -1.94
N PHE A 127 -3.67 -0.44 -1.59
CA PHE A 127 -4.55 -1.32 -0.83
C PHE A 127 -5.98 -1.16 -1.36
N SER A 128 -6.38 -2.01 -2.31
CA SER A 128 -7.68 -1.89 -2.99
C SER A 128 -8.39 -3.21 -3.20
N LEU A 129 -9.72 -3.20 -3.14
CA LEU A 129 -10.59 -4.28 -3.59
C LEU A 129 -11.11 -3.94 -4.99
N ARG A 130 -10.99 -4.87 -5.93
CA ARG A 130 -11.40 -4.72 -7.33
C ARG A 130 -12.23 -5.92 -7.77
N SER A 131 -13.36 -5.71 -8.44
CA SER A 131 -14.15 -6.83 -8.97
C SER A 131 -13.57 -7.37 -10.29
N ALA A 132 -13.82 -8.63 -10.60
CA ALA A 132 -13.53 -9.21 -11.91
C ALA A 132 -14.26 -8.47 -13.03
N ARG A 133 -15.45 -7.91 -12.76
CA ARG A 133 -16.20 -7.08 -13.70
C ARG A 133 -15.44 -5.81 -14.07
N LEU A 134 -14.84 -5.13 -13.09
CA LEU A 134 -13.96 -3.99 -13.36
C LEU A 134 -12.74 -4.42 -14.19
N LEU A 135 -12.04 -5.48 -13.80
CA LEU A 135 -10.87 -5.96 -14.54
C LEU A 135 -11.20 -6.28 -16.00
N SER A 136 -12.39 -6.84 -16.25
CA SER A 136 -12.90 -7.10 -17.61
C SER A 136 -13.25 -5.82 -18.35
N ALA A 137 -13.93 -4.86 -17.71
CA ALA A 137 -14.28 -3.58 -18.32
C ALA A 137 -13.03 -2.80 -18.75
N MET A 138 -11.97 -2.85 -17.95
CA MET A 138 -10.67 -2.25 -18.26
C MET A 138 -10.01 -2.85 -19.52
N GLN A 139 -10.49 -3.98 -20.05
CA GLN A 139 -9.99 -4.55 -21.30
C GLN A 139 -10.60 -3.94 -22.56
N ASP A 140 -11.65 -3.10 -22.44
CA ASP A 140 -12.25 -2.46 -23.59
C ASP A 140 -11.30 -1.44 -24.25
N ALA A 141 -11.43 -1.27 -25.56
CA ALA A 141 -10.57 -0.37 -26.35
C ALA A 141 -10.89 1.12 -26.13
N SER A 142 -12.08 1.44 -25.61
CA SER A 142 -12.50 2.81 -25.27
C SER A 142 -11.87 3.33 -23.97
N ILE A 143 -11.30 2.44 -23.15
CA ILE A 143 -10.70 2.79 -21.86
C ILE A 143 -9.32 3.39 -22.07
N ILE A 144 -9.12 4.61 -21.55
CA ILE A 144 -7.84 5.32 -21.53
C ILE A 144 -6.90 4.57 -20.60
N ILE A 145 -5.63 4.43 -20.99
CA ILE A 145 -4.60 3.77 -20.17
C ILE A 145 -3.49 4.78 -19.88
N SER A 146 -3.32 5.06 -18.60
CA SER A 146 -2.38 6.04 -18.08
C SER A 146 -1.84 5.60 -16.71
N ASN A 147 -0.87 6.36 -16.22
CA ASN A 147 -0.25 6.16 -14.92
C ASN A 147 -0.53 7.39 -14.03
N PRO A 148 -0.84 7.23 -12.73
CA PRO A 148 -0.96 5.96 -11.99
C PRO A 148 -2.27 5.22 -12.26
N GLU A 149 -2.26 3.91 -12.03
CA GLU A 149 -3.36 3.01 -12.38
C GLU A 149 -4.65 3.29 -11.62
N ASP A 150 -4.56 3.72 -10.37
CA ASP A 150 -5.72 4.05 -9.56
C ASP A 150 -6.40 5.34 -10.03
N ALA A 151 -5.63 6.38 -10.38
CA ALA A 151 -6.15 7.59 -11.00
C ALA A 151 -6.74 7.29 -12.38
N CYS A 152 -6.07 6.45 -13.18
CA CYS A 152 -6.58 5.98 -14.47
C CYS A 152 -7.98 5.35 -14.31
N ILE A 153 -8.17 4.47 -13.32
CA ILE A 153 -9.47 3.82 -13.05
C ILE A 153 -10.48 4.82 -12.45
N CYS A 154 -10.12 5.49 -11.36
CA CYS A 154 -11.07 6.20 -10.49
C CYS A 154 -11.32 7.66 -10.88
N HIS A 155 -10.50 8.23 -11.78
CA HIS A 155 -10.62 9.62 -12.21
C HIS A 155 -10.85 9.71 -13.71
N GLU A 156 -9.94 9.16 -14.50
CA GLU A 156 -9.93 9.35 -15.96
C GLU A 156 -11.04 8.54 -16.64
N ASN A 157 -11.21 7.27 -16.24
CA ASN A 157 -12.20 6.38 -16.84
C ASN A 157 -13.49 6.25 -16.02
N ARG A 158 -13.60 6.92 -14.86
CA ARG A 158 -14.73 6.72 -13.93
C ARG A 158 -16.09 6.85 -14.60
N GLU A 159 -16.30 7.93 -15.35
CA GLU A 159 -17.58 8.20 -16.00
C GLU A 159 -17.92 7.11 -17.03
N THR A 160 -16.96 6.74 -17.88
CA THR A 160 -17.12 5.65 -18.85
C THR A 160 -17.41 4.32 -18.16
N LEU A 161 -16.69 3.99 -17.10
CA LEU A 161 -16.86 2.77 -16.32
C LEU A 161 -18.25 2.70 -15.64
N GLU A 162 -18.70 3.80 -15.03
CA GLU A 162 -20.02 3.89 -14.40
C GLU A 162 -21.15 3.80 -15.45
N GLN A 163 -21.07 4.58 -16.54
CA GLN A 163 -22.16 4.72 -17.51
C GLN A 163 -22.26 3.55 -18.49
N GLN A 164 -21.14 3.03 -18.99
CA GLN A 164 -21.14 2.02 -20.06
C GLN A 164 -21.02 0.59 -19.52
N PHE A 165 -20.32 0.42 -18.39
CA PHE A 165 -20.04 -0.91 -17.82
C PHE A 165 -20.77 -1.15 -16.50
N GLY A 166 -21.46 -0.14 -15.96
CA GLY A 166 -22.20 -0.23 -14.71
C GLY A 166 -21.32 -0.46 -13.49
N ILE A 167 -20.04 -0.06 -13.55
CA ILE A 167 -19.07 -0.17 -12.45
C ILE A 167 -19.51 0.73 -11.31
N ARG A 168 -19.42 0.22 -10.09
CA ARG A 168 -19.78 0.91 -8.85
C ARG A 168 -18.53 1.16 -8.03
N PHE A 169 -18.17 2.42 -7.87
CA PHE A 169 -17.12 2.84 -6.93
C PHE A 169 -17.72 3.03 -5.53
N ALA A 170 -17.00 2.62 -4.48
CA ALA A 170 -17.45 2.83 -3.10
C ALA A 170 -17.68 4.30 -2.77
N THR A 171 -18.55 4.55 -1.79
CA THR A 171 -18.68 5.88 -1.20
C THR A 171 -17.51 6.15 -0.24
N PRO A 172 -17.14 7.41 0.01
CA PRO A 172 -16.06 7.74 0.96
C PRO A 172 -16.28 7.18 2.37
N GLU A 173 -17.54 7.08 2.80
CA GLU A 173 -17.91 6.56 4.12
C GLU A 173 -17.65 5.06 4.22
N LEU A 174 -17.91 4.29 3.16
CA LEU A 174 -17.58 2.86 3.12
C LEU A 174 -16.07 2.67 2.95
N ALA A 175 -15.46 3.44 2.05
CA ALA A 175 -14.02 3.42 1.77
C ALA A 175 -13.17 3.68 3.03
N SER A 176 -13.61 4.60 3.90
CA SER A 176 -12.91 4.89 5.17
C SER A 176 -12.97 3.75 6.19
N ARG A 177 -13.94 2.83 6.10
CA ARG A 177 -13.96 1.58 6.88
C ARG A 177 -13.07 0.50 6.26
N PHE A 178 -12.94 0.51 4.94
CA PHE A 178 -12.08 -0.43 4.23
C PHE A 178 -10.59 -0.13 4.48
N SER A 179 -10.15 1.11 4.24
CA SER A 179 -8.76 1.47 4.49
C SER A 179 -8.53 2.97 4.63
N TYR A 180 -7.35 3.31 5.15
CA TYR A 180 -6.84 4.68 5.18
C TYR A 180 -5.43 4.77 4.59
N GLU A 181 -5.07 5.96 4.11
CA GLU A 181 -3.72 6.29 3.67
C GLU A 181 -3.26 7.60 4.30
N ARG A 182 -3.69 8.76 3.77
CA ARG A 182 -3.28 10.08 4.28
C ARG A 182 -4.27 10.76 5.23
N VAL A 183 -5.42 10.13 5.44
CA VAL A 183 -6.47 10.62 6.35
C VAL A 183 -6.47 9.76 7.59
N ASP A 184 -6.47 10.38 8.75
CA ASP A 184 -6.52 9.65 10.02
C ASP A 184 -7.84 8.88 10.14
N PRO A 185 -7.79 7.58 10.48
CA PRO A 185 -9.01 6.80 10.66
C PRO A 185 -9.78 7.29 11.89
N THR A 186 -11.10 7.33 11.80
CA THR A 186 -12.00 7.73 12.91
C THR A 186 -12.58 6.53 13.67
N GLY A 187 -12.26 5.32 13.24
CA GLY A 187 -12.68 4.05 13.83
C GLY A 187 -11.84 2.89 13.27
N PRO A 188 -12.19 1.63 13.60
CA PRO A 188 -11.53 0.47 13.04
C PRO A 188 -11.58 0.45 11.51
N THR A 189 -10.47 0.02 10.89
CA THR A 189 -10.33 -0.07 9.44
C THR A 189 -9.73 -1.42 9.05
N PHE A 190 -10.24 -2.02 7.99
CA PHE A 190 -9.79 -3.35 7.57
C PHE A 190 -8.31 -3.39 7.15
N GLY A 191 -7.82 -2.35 6.47
CA GLY A 191 -6.41 -2.22 6.11
C GLY A 191 -5.93 -0.78 6.05
N PHE A 192 -4.72 -0.61 5.54
CA PHE A 192 -4.11 0.70 5.33
C PHE A 192 -3.12 0.65 4.17
N HIS A 193 -2.65 1.82 3.75
CA HIS A 193 -1.57 1.95 2.77
C HIS A 193 -0.54 3.01 3.17
N GLY A 194 0.69 2.84 2.71
CA GLY A 194 1.75 3.84 2.78
C GLY A 194 2.72 3.64 3.95
N LEU A 195 4.02 3.61 3.64
CA LEU A 195 5.12 3.46 4.61
C LEU A 195 5.03 4.44 5.80
N PHE A 196 4.55 5.66 5.59
CA PHE A 196 4.46 6.65 6.67
C PHE A 196 3.45 6.27 7.76
N ASN A 197 2.55 5.32 7.52
CA ASN A 197 1.65 4.76 8.53
C ASN A 197 2.30 3.68 9.40
N PHE A 198 3.53 3.25 9.12
CA PHE A 198 4.19 2.19 9.88
C PHE A 198 4.39 2.53 11.36
N HIS A 199 4.51 3.82 11.71
CA HIS A 199 4.58 4.27 13.12
C HIS A 199 3.30 3.95 13.93
N ARG A 200 2.16 3.74 13.26
CA ARG A 200 0.86 3.47 13.92
C ARG A 200 0.57 1.98 14.04
N VAL A 201 0.99 1.22 13.03
CA VAL A 201 0.64 -0.21 12.88
C VAL A 201 1.74 -1.13 13.40
N MET A 202 2.94 -0.60 13.68
CA MET A 202 4.06 -1.33 14.26
C MET A 202 4.46 -0.73 15.60
N THR A 203 4.89 -1.58 16.53
CA THR A 203 5.64 -1.14 17.70
C THR A 203 7.00 -0.56 17.28
N SER A 204 7.62 0.26 18.15
CA SER A 204 8.95 0.82 17.90
C SER A 204 10.03 -0.25 17.68
N GLU A 205 9.87 -1.44 18.27
CA GLU A 205 10.77 -2.59 18.03
C GLU A 205 10.58 -3.20 16.65
N GLN A 206 9.34 -3.47 16.25
CA GLN A 206 9.02 -3.98 14.91
C GLN A 206 9.46 -3.00 13.82
N LEU A 207 9.21 -1.70 14.00
CA LEU A 207 9.65 -0.68 13.06
C LEU A 207 11.17 -0.58 13.00
N ARG A 208 11.87 -0.75 14.12
CA ARG A 208 13.35 -0.82 14.14
C ARG A 208 13.84 -1.98 13.30
N GLU A 209 13.25 -3.16 13.45
CA GLU A 209 13.67 -4.35 12.70
C GLU A 209 13.36 -4.24 11.21
N PHE A 210 12.18 -3.72 10.86
CA PHE A 210 11.84 -3.36 9.50
C PHE A 210 12.90 -2.41 8.91
N LEU A 211 13.24 -1.33 9.61
CA LEU A 211 14.26 -0.37 9.16
C LEU A 211 15.67 -0.97 9.11
N ARG A 212 15.99 -2.08 9.79
CA ARG A 212 17.28 -2.75 9.57
C ARG A 212 17.33 -3.50 8.24
N THR A 213 16.21 -4.08 7.85
CA THR A 213 16.15 -5.10 6.80
C THR A 213 15.63 -4.57 5.47
N VAL A 214 14.83 -3.49 5.46
CA VAL A 214 14.28 -2.89 4.24
C VAL A 214 15.40 -2.30 3.36
N PRO A 215 15.38 -2.53 2.02
CA PRO A 215 16.26 -1.84 1.09
C PRO A 215 16.22 -0.32 1.28
N ASP A 216 17.37 0.35 1.21
CA ASP A 216 17.47 1.78 1.49
C ASP A 216 16.64 2.61 0.50
N GLU A 217 16.53 2.16 -0.75
CA GLU A 217 15.82 2.83 -1.84
C GLU A 217 14.33 3.01 -1.54
N LEU A 218 13.71 2.06 -0.83
CA LEU A 218 12.28 2.12 -0.49
C LEU A 218 11.95 3.23 0.51
N VAL A 219 12.88 3.61 1.38
CA VAL A 219 12.66 4.67 2.38
C VAL A 219 13.15 6.04 1.93
N CYS A 220 13.74 6.14 0.73
CA CYS A 220 14.31 7.39 0.22
C CYS A 220 13.28 8.31 -0.47
N GLY A 221 12.09 7.78 -0.76
CA GLY A 221 10.98 8.51 -1.36
C GLY A 221 10.34 9.56 -0.45
N VAL A 222 9.17 10.03 -0.88
CA VAL A 222 8.34 10.98 -0.12
C VAL A 222 7.84 10.34 1.17
N ASP A 223 7.40 9.09 1.13
CA ASP A 223 6.79 8.43 2.29
C ASP A 223 7.80 8.19 3.42
N GLY A 224 9.03 7.77 3.09
CA GLY A 224 10.07 7.64 4.13
C GLY A 224 10.48 8.99 4.72
N ARG A 225 10.41 10.08 3.94
CA ARG A 225 10.62 11.44 4.47
C ARG A 225 9.49 11.84 5.41
N ASP A 226 8.25 11.50 5.07
CA ASP A 226 7.08 11.82 5.88
C ASP A 226 7.10 11.00 7.19
N LEU A 227 7.40 9.70 7.12
CA LEU A 227 7.66 8.85 8.29
C LEU A 227 8.74 9.45 9.21
N CYS A 228 9.87 9.90 8.63
CA CYS A 228 10.94 10.50 9.40
C CYS A 228 10.49 11.76 10.16
N ARG A 229 9.63 12.59 9.56
CA ARG A 229 9.11 13.79 10.25
C ARG A 229 8.18 13.42 11.40
N ILE A 230 7.34 12.41 11.20
CA ILE A 230 6.44 11.88 12.22
C ILE A 230 7.26 11.35 13.41
N LEU A 231 8.25 10.50 13.15
CA LEU A 231 9.12 9.96 14.21
C LEU A 231 9.90 11.04 14.98
N ILE A 232 10.29 12.14 14.31
CA ILE A 232 10.90 13.30 15.01
C ILE A 232 9.88 13.98 15.91
N ALA A 233 8.65 14.17 15.44
CA ALA A 233 7.57 14.78 16.22
C ALA A 233 7.19 13.92 17.44
N ASP A 234 7.19 12.60 17.29
CA ASP A 234 6.86 11.61 18.32
C ASP A 234 8.04 11.29 19.26
N ALA A 235 9.17 11.99 19.10
CA ALA A 235 10.41 11.78 19.87
C ALA A 235 11.05 10.38 19.72
N GLU A 236 10.69 9.63 18.68
CA GLU A 236 11.31 8.36 18.25
C GLU A 236 12.61 8.62 17.47
N LEU A 237 13.55 9.34 18.11
CA LEU A 237 14.71 9.95 17.45
C LEU A 237 15.70 8.92 16.88
N ASP A 238 15.81 7.74 17.48
CA ASP A 238 16.71 6.69 16.99
C ASP A 238 16.18 6.08 15.68
N LEU A 239 14.86 5.89 15.57
CA LEU A 239 14.22 5.40 14.35
C LEU A 239 14.31 6.46 13.23
N ALA A 240 14.07 7.73 13.57
CA ALA A 240 14.28 8.84 12.63
C ALA A 240 15.73 8.91 12.12
N ALA A 241 16.72 8.69 13.00
CA ALA A 241 18.13 8.66 12.64
C ALA A 241 18.45 7.53 11.64
N MET A 242 17.84 6.35 11.79
CA MET A 242 17.99 5.25 10.84
C MET A 242 17.50 5.64 9.44
N ILE A 243 16.36 6.32 9.33
CA ILE A 243 15.85 6.80 8.04
C ILE A 243 16.78 7.84 7.44
N VAL A 244 17.24 8.83 8.22
CA VAL A 244 18.22 9.83 7.75
C VAL A 244 19.48 9.16 7.22
N ALA A 245 20.02 8.17 7.93
CA ALA A 245 21.22 7.44 7.52
C ALA A 245 21.02 6.69 6.19
N LYS A 246 19.89 5.99 6.02
CA LYS A 246 19.53 5.34 4.74
C LYS A 246 19.47 6.34 3.59
N ARG A 247 18.78 7.47 3.81
CA ARG A 247 18.68 8.55 2.83
C ARG A 247 20.03 9.11 2.42
N GLN A 248 20.95 9.30 3.38
CA GLN A 248 22.29 9.79 3.08
C GLN A 248 23.11 8.80 2.24
N ARG A 249 22.94 7.49 2.44
CA ARG A 249 23.64 6.46 1.64
C ARG A 249 23.19 6.44 0.18
N VAL A 250 21.89 6.63 -0.07
CA VAL A 250 21.32 6.57 -1.43
C VAL A 250 21.39 7.92 -2.16
N LEU A 251 20.99 9.01 -1.50
CA LEU A 251 20.83 10.33 -2.13
C LEU A 251 22.05 11.25 -1.93
N GLY A 252 22.99 10.85 -1.07
CA GLY A 252 24.14 11.65 -0.69
C GLY A 252 23.90 12.58 0.50
N ALA A 253 24.98 12.96 1.19
CA ALA A 253 24.94 13.73 2.43
C ALA A 253 24.45 15.18 2.28
N PHE A 254 24.40 15.69 1.05
CA PHE A 254 24.03 17.06 0.69
C PHE A 254 22.67 17.17 -0.02
N ASP A 255 21.91 16.07 -0.14
CA ASP A 255 20.52 16.16 -0.61
C ASP A 255 19.74 17.15 0.27
N ASN A 256 19.19 18.20 -0.35
CA ASN A 256 18.52 19.30 0.35
C ASN A 256 17.43 18.83 1.31
N ARG A 257 16.67 17.79 0.92
CA ARG A 257 15.58 17.25 1.74
C ARG A 257 16.13 16.49 2.95
N THR A 258 17.20 15.73 2.75
CA THR A 258 17.88 14.97 3.81
C THR A 258 18.63 15.88 4.79
N VAL A 259 19.24 16.97 4.31
CA VAL A 259 19.85 18.00 5.16
C VAL A 259 18.83 18.63 6.09
N ARG A 260 17.63 18.97 5.58
CA ARG A 260 16.54 19.50 6.41
C ARG A 260 16.08 18.52 7.48
N LEU A 261 15.92 17.24 7.15
CA LEU A 261 15.59 16.21 8.13
C LEU A 261 16.67 16.08 9.21
N ARG A 262 17.95 16.08 8.81
CA ARG A 262 19.08 16.01 9.76
C ARG A 262 19.10 17.20 10.71
N ALA A 263 18.85 18.40 10.21
CA ALA A 263 18.76 19.61 11.04
C ALA A 263 17.59 19.52 12.04
N ALA A 264 16.42 19.05 11.59
CA ALA A 264 15.26 18.85 12.45
C ALA A 264 15.54 17.79 13.55
N LEU A 265 16.13 16.65 13.16
CA LEU A 265 16.53 15.59 14.09
C LEU A 265 17.54 16.09 15.13
N HIS A 266 18.58 16.80 14.70
CA HIS A 266 19.57 17.36 15.60
C HIS A 266 18.96 18.35 16.60
N THR A 267 18.05 19.20 16.13
CA THR A 267 17.32 20.14 16.99
C THR A 267 16.49 19.40 18.03
N ALA A 268 15.79 18.34 17.65
CA ALA A 268 15.00 17.51 18.57
C ALA A 268 15.89 16.78 19.61
N GLN A 269 17.04 16.27 19.19
CA GLN A 269 18.02 15.63 20.08
C GLN A 269 18.58 16.62 21.12
N LEU A 270 18.90 17.85 20.72
CA LEU A 270 19.34 18.89 21.65
C LEU A 270 18.24 19.22 22.67
N ARG A 271 16.99 19.43 22.22
CA ARG A 271 15.85 19.69 23.11
C ARG A 271 15.64 18.57 24.13
N ARG A 272 15.72 17.30 23.70
CA ARG A 272 15.61 16.14 24.61
C ARG A 272 16.71 16.16 25.67
N ARG A 273 17.95 16.47 25.29
CA ARG A 273 19.07 16.59 26.24
C ARG A 273 18.85 17.72 27.24
N PHE A 274 18.41 18.90 26.78
CA PHE A 274 18.13 20.03 27.66
C PHE A 274 17.00 19.74 28.67
N ASN A 275 15.93 19.06 28.24
CA ASN A 275 14.82 18.70 29.12
C ASN A 275 15.14 17.55 30.10
N GLN A 276 16.28 16.89 29.93
CA GLN A 276 16.77 15.82 30.81
C GLN A 276 17.88 16.30 31.77
N LEU A 277 18.29 17.58 31.69
CA LEU A 277 19.19 18.16 32.67
C LEU A 277 18.42 18.42 33.98
N PRO A 278 19.04 18.12 35.14
CA PRO A 278 18.44 18.30 36.46
C PRO A 278 18.18 19.76 36.81
#